data_AF-A0A833M367-F1
#
_entry.id   AF-A0A833M367-F1
#
_cell.length_a   1.000
_cell.length_b   1.000
_cell.length_c   1.000
_cell.angle_alpha   90.00
_cell.angle_beta   90.00
_cell.angle_gamma   90.00
#
_symmetry.space_group_name_H-M   'P 1'
#
loop_
_entity.id
_entity.type
_entity.pdbx_description
1 polymer ?
#
loop_
_entity_poly.entity_id
_entity_poly.type
_entity_poly.pdbx_seq_one_letter_code
_entity_poly.pdbx_strand_id
1 'polypeptide(L)'
;MTLDIRCISDRPDLLGESPVWDADNGWLYWVDGVSRLVRRWEPARGTFREWQTPSMVGSVALGRGNSVVVGLAEGIYSLDLDSGGLTPLMRPEPVDPLVRFNDGKTDRQGRFLCGSMGIHADPRGTLWRIDAKGRSDSFAGGIRISNALCFSPDGATMYFADSLDRTIRAYPYGADGVGEPTTLVDTAQWNSGPDGATVDSDGCLWVCLIQVGKIARITPGGSLDRMIDAPVDLPSSVAFGGDGMATLFVTSIKDSGSGRAISKHPDGGRLFAIAGLGVHGIPEARFGRSESGDNRTEAA
;
A
#
# COMPACT_ATOMS: atom_id res chain seq x y z
N MET A 1 23.69 -13.32 4.23
CA MET A 1 23.29 -11.98 4.71
C MET A 1 22.54 -12.17 6.02
N THR A 2 22.88 -11.43 7.06
CA THR A 2 22.14 -11.46 8.33
C THR A 2 21.12 -10.33 8.29
N LEU A 3 19.83 -10.66 8.39
CA LEU A 3 18.76 -9.66 8.47
C LEU A 3 18.68 -9.10 9.89
N ASP A 4 18.54 -7.79 10.02
CA ASP A 4 18.17 -7.13 11.28
C ASP A 4 16.66 -6.88 11.26
N ILE A 5 15.94 -7.53 12.18
CA ILE A 5 14.48 -7.45 12.28
C ILE A 5 14.14 -6.80 13.62
N ARG A 6 13.44 -5.67 13.55
CA ARG A 6 13.03 -4.90 14.72
C ARG A 6 11.51 -4.75 14.74
N CYS A 7 10.91 -5.05 15.87
CA CYS A 7 9.52 -4.70 16.13
C CYS A 7 9.43 -3.23 16.53
N ILE A 8 8.56 -2.47 15.86
CA ILE A 8 8.47 -1.02 15.98
C ILE A 8 7.29 -0.58 16.85
N SER A 9 6.11 -1.15 16.63
CA SER A 9 4.91 -0.75 17.37
C SER A 9 4.78 -1.49 18.71
N ASP A 10 4.34 -0.76 19.72
CA ASP A 10 4.11 -1.27 21.08
C ASP A 10 2.81 -2.05 21.22
N ARG A 11 1.82 -1.75 20.37
CA ARG A 11 0.51 -2.41 20.31
C ARG A 11 0.25 -3.01 18.92
N PRO A 12 -0.55 -4.08 18.85
CA PRO A 12 -0.97 -4.66 17.60
C PRO A 12 -2.07 -3.82 16.94
N ASP A 13 -2.03 -3.78 15.62
CA ASP A 13 -3.12 -3.33 14.76
C ASP A 13 -4.01 -4.52 14.45
N LEU A 14 -5.33 -4.30 14.46
CA LEU A 14 -6.27 -5.35 14.09
C LEU A 14 -6.08 -5.72 12.61
N LEU A 15 -6.02 -4.71 11.74
CA LEU A 15 -5.71 -4.84 10.33
C LEU A 15 -4.70 -3.76 9.93
N GLY A 16 -3.42 -3.97 10.28
CA GLY A 16 -2.33 -3.08 9.88
C GLY A 16 -2.13 -3.17 8.37
N GLU A 17 -2.14 -2.04 7.65
CA GLU A 17 -2.12 -2.02 6.18
C GLU A 17 -1.44 -0.77 5.61
N SER A 18 -1.15 -0.82 4.31
CA SER A 18 -0.77 0.34 3.47
C SER A 18 0.35 1.22 4.08
N PRO A 19 1.52 0.67 4.44
CA PRO A 19 2.64 1.48 4.88
C PRO A 19 3.15 2.37 3.73
N VAL A 20 3.53 3.60 4.05
CA VAL A 20 4.18 4.53 3.11
C VAL A 20 5.18 5.42 3.84
N TRP A 21 6.38 5.53 3.29
CA TRP A 21 7.46 6.35 3.84
C TRP A 21 7.48 7.73 3.19
N ASP A 22 7.38 8.76 4.02
CA ASP A 22 7.64 10.15 3.65
C ASP A 22 9.15 10.41 3.74
N ALA A 23 9.84 10.34 2.59
CA ALA A 23 11.28 10.55 2.52
C ALA A 23 11.72 11.98 2.83
N ASP A 24 10.85 12.98 2.63
CA ASP A 24 11.17 14.39 2.87
C ASP A 24 11.16 14.69 4.38
N ASN A 25 10.22 14.10 5.11
CA ASN A 25 10.05 14.33 6.55
C ASN A 25 10.66 13.23 7.44
N GLY A 26 11.00 12.07 6.86
CA GLY A 26 11.48 10.91 7.60
C GLY A 26 10.40 10.26 8.46
N TRP A 27 9.16 10.18 7.97
CA TRP A 27 8.02 9.61 8.71
C TRP A 27 7.45 8.40 7.99
N LEU A 28 7.02 7.40 8.76
CA LEU A 28 6.24 6.29 8.24
C LEU A 28 4.76 6.52 8.55
N TYR A 29 3.90 6.40 7.55
CA TYR A 29 2.45 6.32 7.70
C TYR A 29 1.96 4.90 7.41
N TRP A 30 0.87 4.49 8.03
CA TRP A 30 0.14 3.26 7.74
C TRP A 30 -1.28 3.36 8.34
N VAL A 31 -2.10 2.33 8.15
CA VAL A 31 -3.47 2.32 8.68
C VAL A 31 -3.73 1.08 9.55
N ASP A 32 -4.62 1.21 10.52
CA ASP A 32 -5.33 0.07 11.13
C ASP A 32 -6.79 0.12 10.69
N GLY A 33 -7.13 -0.70 9.71
CA GLY A 33 -8.42 -0.60 9.02
C GLY A 33 -9.61 -0.90 9.93
N VAL A 34 -9.52 -1.95 10.75
CA VAL A 34 -10.62 -2.34 11.66
C VAL A 34 -10.77 -1.33 12.79
N SER A 35 -9.66 -0.83 13.35
CA SER A 35 -9.70 0.21 14.38
C SER A 35 -10.03 1.61 13.82
N ARG A 36 -10.05 1.77 12.49
CA ARG A 36 -10.34 3.03 11.79
C ARG A 36 -9.32 4.13 12.13
N LEU A 37 -8.03 3.78 12.06
CA LEU A 37 -6.95 4.68 12.42
C LEU A 37 -6.01 4.88 11.23
N VAL A 38 -5.67 6.13 10.95
CA VAL A 38 -4.43 6.47 10.24
C VAL A 38 -3.35 6.70 11.28
N ARG A 39 -2.15 6.18 11.06
CA ARG A 39 -1.05 6.22 12.02
C ARG A 39 0.19 6.80 11.38
N ARG A 40 1.03 7.41 12.22
CA ARG A 40 2.34 7.93 11.83
C ARG A 40 3.37 7.63 12.91
N TRP A 41 4.57 7.24 12.49
CA TRP A 41 5.74 7.07 13.33
C TRP A 41 6.89 7.94 12.83
N GLU A 42 7.53 8.68 13.74
CA GLU A 42 8.71 9.50 13.49
C GLU A 42 9.92 8.84 14.20
N PRO A 43 10.78 8.09 13.47
CA PRO A 43 11.85 7.31 14.08
C PRO A 43 12.86 8.17 14.85
N ALA A 44 13.18 9.36 14.33
CA ALA A 44 14.15 10.27 14.94
C ALA A 44 13.75 10.69 16.37
N ARG A 45 12.44 10.70 16.68
CA ARG A 45 11.92 11.04 18.01
C ARG A 45 11.29 9.86 18.75
N GLY A 46 11.09 8.73 18.08
CA GLY A 46 10.35 7.59 18.61
C GLY A 46 8.87 7.89 18.88
N THR A 47 8.31 8.93 18.27
CA THR A 47 6.95 9.39 18.57
C THR A 47 5.92 8.82 17.59
N PHE A 48 4.76 8.45 18.13
CA PHE A 48 3.60 8.01 17.37
C PHE A 48 2.51 9.08 17.37
N ARG A 49 1.77 9.19 16.26
CA ARG A 49 0.53 9.95 16.16
C ARG A 49 -0.54 9.11 15.46
N GLU A 50 -1.80 9.39 15.76
CA GLU A 50 -2.94 8.74 15.17
C GLU A 50 -4.08 9.72 14.88
N TRP A 51 -4.88 9.39 13.87
CA TRP A 51 -6.09 10.11 13.48
C TRP A 51 -7.23 9.12 13.31
N GLN A 52 -8.34 9.38 13.99
CA GLN A 52 -9.55 8.56 13.92
C GLN A 52 -10.33 8.88 12.65
N THR A 53 -10.67 7.85 11.87
CA THR A 53 -11.55 7.97 10.70
C THR A 53 -12.98 7.54 11.04
N PRO A 54 -14.01 8.06 10.32
CA PRO A 54 -15.41 7.73 10.60
C PRO A 54 -15.76 6.28 10.25
N SER A 55 -15.09 5.72 9.24
CA SER A 55 -15.28 4.36 8.74
C SER A 55 -13.94 3.64 8.56
N MET A 56 -14.00 2.36 8.19
CA MET A 56 -12.82 1.53 7.91
C MET A 56 -11.95 2.20 6.85
N VAL A 57 -10.65 2.24 7.10
CA VAL A 57 -9.64 2.80 6.19
C VAL A 57 -8.81 1.65 5.60
N GLY A 58 -8.74 1.57 4.28
CA GLY A 58 -7.99 0.52 3.57
C GLY A 58 -6.58 0.96 3.18
N SER A 59 -6.38 2.24 2.92
CA SER A 59 -5.11 2.74 2.40
C SER A 59 -4.81 4.18 2.80
N VAL A 60 -3.52 4.52 2.81
CA VAL A 60 -3.00 5.88 2.98
C VAL A 60 -1.91 6.17 1.96
N ALA A 61 -1.90 7.38 1.42
CA ALA A 61 -0.84 7.89 0.56
C ALA A 61 -0.44 9.32 0.93
N LEU A 62 0.79 9.70 0.59
CA LEU A 62 1.30 11.05 0.88
C LEU A 62 0.51 12.09 0.10
N GLY A 63 0.06 13.14 0.77
CA GLY A 63 -0.59 14.31 0.16
C GLY A 63 0.36 15.49 -0.07
N ARG A 64 -0.23 16.62 -0.48
CA ARG A 64 0.44 17.92 -0.55
C ARG A 64 0.28 18.66 0.77
N GLY A 65 1.29 19.45 1.13
CA GLY A 65 1.28 20.19 2.40
C GLY A 65 1.22 19.23 3.57
N ASN A 66 0.43 19.56 4.59
CA ASN A 66 0.30 18.74 5.79
C ASN A 66 -0.93 17.81 5.73
N SER A 67 -1.06 17.04 4.65
CA SER A 67 -2.18 16.12 4.44
C SER A 67 -1.73 14.76 3.92
N VAL A 68 -2.61 13.78 4.09
CA VAL A 68 -2.53 12.46 3.44
C VAL A 68 -3.82 12.19 2.68
N VAL A 69 -3.77 11.30 1.69
CA VAL A 69 -4.95 10.76 1.00
C VAL A 69 -5.30 9.42 1.63
N VAL A 70 -6.58 9.16 1.85
CA VAL A 70 -7.07 7.92 2.47
C VAL A 70 -8.22 7.32 1.67
N GLY A 71 -8.20 5.99 1.51
CA GLY A 71 -9.32 5.21 1.02
C GLY A 71 -10.18 4.73 2.18
N LEU A 72 -11.33 5.37 2.41
CA LEU A 72 -12.32 4.98 3.40
C LEU A 72 -13.37 4.06 2.79
N ALA A 73 -14.20 3.40 3.60
CA ALA A 73 -15.21 2.47 3.11
C ALA A 73 -16.11 3.06 2.01
N GLU A 74 -16.52 4.33 2.18
CA GLU A 74 -17.48 5.01 1.32
C GLU A 74 -16.87 5.96 0.27
N GLY A 75 -15.54 6.07 0.19
CA GLY A 75 -14.88 6.99 -0.74
C GLY A 75 -13.44 7.31 -0.41
N ILE A 76 -12.85 8.18 -1.22
CA ILE A 76 -11.47 8.64 -1.11
C ILE A 76 -11.46 10.09 -0.66
N TYR A 77 -10.62 10.39 0.33
CA TYR A 77 -10.59 11.66 1.03
C TYR A 77 -9.16 12.18 1.20
N SER A 78 -9.00 13.50 1.32
CA SER A 78 -7.81 14.11 1.89
C SER A 78 -8.03 14.32 3.39
N LEU A 79 -7.12 13.81 4.21
CA LEU A 79 -7.06 14.00 5.66
C LEU A 79 -6.03 15.09 5.98
N ASP A 80 -6.49 16.16 6.63
CA ASP A 80 -5.63 17.22 7.17
C ASP A 80 -4.99 16.77 8.49
N LEU A 81 -3.66 16.81 8.60
CA LEU A 81 -2.93 16.23 9.73
C LEU A 81 -2.90 17.12 10.99
N ASP A 82 -3.28 18.40 10.86
CA ASP A 82 -3.38 19.34 11.98
C ASP A 82 -4.74 19.24 12.66
N SER A 83 -5.82 19.34 11.88
CA SER A 83 -7.20 19.35 12.37
C SER A 83 -7.83 17.96 12.46
N GLY A 84 -7.34 16.98 11.69
CA GLY A 84 -8.01 15.70 11.49
C GLY A 84 -9.24 15.76 10.57
N GLY A 85 -9.47 16.90 9.90
CA GLY A 85 -10.59 17.08 8.98
C GLY A 85 -10.44 16.28 7.69
N LEU A 86 -11.57 15.78 7.17
CA LEU A 86 -11.64 15.02 5.92
C LEU A 86 -12.34 15.84 4.82
N THR A 87 -11.68 15.97 3.68
CA THR A 87 -12.25 16.58 2.47
C THR A 87 -12.45 15.49 1.41
N PRO A 88 -13.68 15.29 0.88
CA PRO A 88 -13.93 14.27 -0.13
C PRO A 88 -13.19 14.60 -1.44
N LEU A 89 -12.50 13.61 -2.00
CA LEU A 89 -11.87 13.67 -3.33
C LEU A 89 -12.69 12.91 -4.37
N MET A 90 -13.26 11.76 -3.97
CA MET A 90 -14.14 10.96 -4.83
C MET A 90 -15.05 10.09 -3.96
N ARG A 91 -16.31 9.96 -4.37
CA ARG A 91 -17.25 9.01 -3.80
C ARG A 91 -18.01 8.32 -4.94
N PRO A 92 -18.14 6.99 -4.93
CA PRO A 92 -19.03 6.31 -5.86
C PRO A 92 -20.48 6.77 -5.66
N GLU A 93 -21.22 6.93 -6.75
CA GLU A 93 -22.64 7.27 -6.73
C GLU A 93 -23.44 6.24 -7.54
N PRO A 94 -24.33 5.44 -6.90
CA PRO A 94 -24.59 5.37 -5.46
C PRO A 94 -23.45 4.69 -4.67
N VAL A 95 -23.38 4.96 -3.36
CA VAL A 95 -22.50 4.20 -2.45
C VAL A 95 -23.11 2.81 -2.21
N ASP A 96 -22.35 1.76 -2.52
CA ASP A 96 -22.71 0.36 -2.19
C ASP A 96 -22.21 0.02 -0.77
N PRO A 97 -23.09 -0.22 0.23
CA PRO A 97 -22.69 -0.57 1.59
C PRO A 97 -21.98 -1.93 1.69
N LEU A 98 -22.01 -2.76 0.63
CA LEU A 98 -21.29 -4.03 0.54
C LEU A 98 -19.89 -3.87 -0.08
N VAL A 99 -19.48 -2.64 -0.39
CA VAL A 99 -18.16 -2.34 -0.95
C VAL A 99 -17.38 -1.47 0.03
N ARG A 100 -16.07 -1.73 0.13
CA ARG A 100 -15.12 -0.81 0.79
C ARG A 100 -13.87 -0.64 -0.05
N PHE A 101 -13.21 0.50 0.07
CA PHE A 101 -11.85 0.64 -0.46
C PHE A 101 -10.86 -0.22 0.34
N ASN A 102 -9.87 -0.78 -0.36
CA ASN A 102 -8.82 -1.64 0.19
C ASN A 102 -7.45 -1.00 -0.12
N ASP A 103 -6.59 -1.71 -0.85
CA ASP A 103 -5.25 -1.25 -1.19
C ASP A 103 -5.28 -0.04 -2.15
N GLY A 104 -4.29 0.83 -1.97
CA GLY A 104 -4.21 2.11 -2.66
C GLY A 104 -2.79 2.65 -2.67
N LYS A 105 -2.38 3.22 -3.81
CA LYS A 105 -1.04 3.77 -4.01
C LYS A 105 -1.05 4.91 -5.03
N THR A 106 -0.18 5.89 -4.82
CA THR A 106 0.03 7.00 -5.77
C THR A 106 0.96 6.53 -6.90
N ASP A 107 0.57 6.77 -8.14
CA ASP A 107 1.43 6.52 -9.29
C ASP A 107 2.57 7.54 -9.42
N ARG A 108 3.46 7.35 -10.40
CA ARG A 108 4.61 8.25 -10.59
C ARG A 108 4.24 9.64 -11.10
N GLN A 109 2.99 9.84 -11.54
CA GLN A 109 2.45 11.12 -11.99
C GLN A 109 1.66 11.85 -10.89
N GLY A 110 1.61 11.31 -9.66
CA GLY A 110 0.88 11.92 -8.55
C GLY A 110 -0.63 11.68 -8.59
N ARG A 111 -1.13 10.69 -9.32
CA ARG A 111 -2.54 10.26 -9.29
C ARG A 111 -2.69 9.15 -8.26
N PHE A 112 -3.74 9.18 -7.46
CA PHE A 112 -3.99 8.13 -6.48
C PHE A 112 -4.86 7.05 -7.11
N LEU A 113 -4.36 5.81 -7.10
CA LEU A 113 -5.13 4.63 -7.48
C LEU A 113 -5.52 3.88 -6.24
N CYS A 114 -6.75 3.41 -6.18
CA CYS A 114 -7.22 2.61 -5.06
C CYS A 114 -8.35 1.70 -5.52
N GLY A 115 -8.18 0.41 -5.24
CA GLY A 115 -9.19 -0.57 -5.59
C GLY A 115 -10.10 -0.86 -4.40
N SER A 116 -11.37 -1.07 -4.72
CA SER A 116 -12.37 -1.51 -3.76
C SER A 116 -12.56 -3.01 -3.79
N MET A 117 -13.29 -3.53 -2.81
CA MET A 117 -13.60 -4.94 -2.66
C MET A 117 -14.99 -5.14 -2.06
N GLY A 118 -15.59 -6.30 -2.32
CA GLY A 118 -16.78 -6.74 -1.59
C GLY A 118 -16.45 -7.10 -0.15
N ILE A 119 -17.25 -6.67 0.83
CA ILE A 119 -17.01 -6.99 2.25
C ILE A 119 -17.09 -8.49 2.55
N HIS A 120 -17.69 -9.28 1.65
CA HIS A 120 -17.73 -10.74 1.71
C HIS A 120 -16.81 -11.42 0.69
N ALA A 121 -15.93 -10.66 0.03
CA ALA A 121 -15.13 -11.05 -1.14
C ALA A 121 -15.94 -11.58 -2.33
N ASP A 122 -17.12 -11.02 -2.51
CA ASP A 122 -17.90 -11.09 -3.72
C ASP A 122 -17.36 -10.09 -4.76
N PRO A 123 -17.52 -10.37 -6.08
CA PRO A 123 -16.87 -9.62 -7.15
C PRO A 123 -17.56 -8.26 -7.42
N ARG A 124 -17.48 -7.34 -6.46
CA ARG A 124 -18.07 -5.98 -6.52
C ARG A 124 -17.04 -4.86 -6.63
N GLY A 125 -15.78 -5.17 -6.38
CA GLY A 125 -14.70 -4.23 -6.33
C GLY A 125 -14.43 -3.59 -7.69
N THR A 126 -13.94 -2.36 -7.65
CA THR A 126 -13.57 -1.54 -8.80
C THR A 126 -12.23 -0.89 -8.53
N LEU A 127 -11.34 -0.88 -9.53
CA LEU A 127 -10.07 -0.16 -9.46
C LEU A 127 -10.25 1.27 -9.96
N TRP A 128 -10.13 2.24 -9.05
CA TRP A 128 -10.29 3.67 -9.33
C TRP A 128 -8.95 4.37 -9.46
N ARG A 129 -8.91 5.45 -10.25
CA ARG A 129 -7.83 6.44 -10.30
C ARG A 129 -8.41 7.83 -10.15
N ILE A 130 -7.77 8.66 -9.35
CA ILE A 130 -8.16 10.06 -9.12
C ILE A 130 -6.95 10.96 -9.27
N ASP A 131 -7.13 12.12 -9.88
CA ASP A 131 -6.12 13.18 -9.91
C ASP A 131 -6.45 14.33 -8.95
N ALA A 132 -5.47 15.20 -8.69
CA ALA A 132 -5.65 16.35 -7.81
C ALA A 132 -6.57 17.45 -8.36
N LYS A 133 -7.08 17.30 -9.60
CA LYS A 133 -8.13 18.16 -10.17
C LYS A 133 -9.53 17.58 -9.95
N GLY A 134 -9.63 16.45 -9.25
CA GLY A 134 -10.89 15.76 -8.95
C GLY A 134 -11.43 14.93 -10.11
N ARG A 135 -10.65 14.69 -11.17
CA ARG A 135 -11.06 13.75 -12.23
C ARG A 135 -10.84 12.34 -11.75
N SER A 136 -11.84 11.48 -11.95
CA SER A 136 -11.80 10.08 -11.56
C SER A 136 -12.22 9.15 -12.69
N ASP A 137 -11.47 8.07 -12.89
CA ASP A 137 -11.77 7.01 -13.85
C ASP A 137 -11.70 5.63 -13.16
N SER A 138 -12.27 4.60 -13.79
CA SER A 138 -12.14 3.20 -13.36
C SER A 138 -11.63 2.31 -14.49
N PHE A 139 -10.78 1.33 -14.18
CA PHE A 139 -10.13 0.48 -15.20
C PHE A 139 -10.48 -1.00 -15.14
N ALA A 140 -10.99 -1.46 -14.00
CA ALA A 140 -11.35 -2.85 -13.79
C ALA A 140 -12.51 -2.92 -12.79
N GLY A 141 -13.42 -3.86 -13.02
CA GLY A 141 -14.51 -4.20 -12.11
C GLY A 141 -14.52 -5.70 -11.82
N GLY A 142 -15.44 -6.14 -10.98
CA GLY A 142 -15.56 -7.56 -10.62
C GLY A 142 -14.47 -8.05 -9.65
N ILE A 143 -13.79 -7.14 -8.96
CA ILE A 143 -12.68 -7.46 -8.05
C ILE A 143 -13.23 -7.97 -6.72
N ARG A 144 -12.69 -9.08 -6.21
CA ARG A 144 -13.10 -9.66 -4.92
C ARG A 144 -12.28 -9.12 -3.76
N ILE A 145 -10.96 -9.05 -3.89
CA ILE A 145 -10.04 -8.45 -2.90
C ILE A 145 -8.91 -7.73 -3.63
N SER A 146 -9.03 -6.40 -3.78
CA SER A 146 -8.04 -5.55 -4.47
C SER A 146 -6.74 -5.43 -3.68
N ASN A 147 -5.61 -5.84 -4.26
CA ASN A 147 -4.31 -5.83 -3.60
C ASN A 147 -3.12 -5.73 -4.57
N ALA A 148 -1.90 -5.76 -4.02
CA ALA A 148 -0.62 -5.72 -4.70
C ALA A 148 -0.43 -4.51 -5.63
N LEU A 149 -1.12 -3.39 -5.35
CA LEU A 149 -1.11 -2.22 -6.22
C LEU A 149 0.20 -1.46 -6.07
N CYS A 150 1.05 -1.51 -7.10
CA CYS A 150 2.27 -0.73 -7.17
C CYS A 150 2.71 -0.45 -8.60
N PHE A 151 3.80 0.32 -8.76
CA PHE A 151 4.24 0.80 -10.07
C PHE A 151 5.72 0.55 -10.26
N SER A 152 6.15 0.23 -11.48
CA SER A 152 7.57 0.14 -11.84
C SER A 152 8.31 1.47 -11.55
N PRO A 153 9.64 1.46 -11.39
CA PRO A 153 10.42 2.66 -11.08
C PRO A 153 10.19 3.84 -12.04
N ASP A 154 9.97 3.56 -13.33
CA ASP A 154 9.66 4.56 -14.37
C ASP A 154 8.17 4.91 -14.47
N GLY A 155 7.31 4.17 -13.77
CA GLY A 155 5.85 4.32 -13.81
C GLY A 155 5.19 3.78 -15.07
N ALA A 156 5.92 3.11 -15.97
CA ALA A 156 5.38 2.57 -17.22
C ALA A 156 4.59 1.26 -17.03
N THR A 157 4.68 0.62 -15.87
CA THR A 157 3.95 -0.59 -15.52
C THR A 157 3.24 -0.41 -14.19
N MET A 158 1.95 -0.75 -14.15
CA MET A 158 1.18 -0.94 -12.93
C MET A 158 1.10 -2.44 -12.63
N TYR A 159 1.42 -2.84 -11.41
CA TYR A 159 1.19 -4.19 -10.91
C TYR A 159 -0.07 -4.19 -10.06
N PHE A 160 -0.89 -5.24 -10.21
CA PHE A 160 -2.14 -5.36 -9.48
C PHE A 160 -2.58 -6.82 -9.39
N ALA A 161 -3.29 -7.17 -8.31
CA ALA A 161 -3.90 -8.47 -8.13
C ALA A 161 -5.29 -8.37 -7.46
N ASP A 162 -6.17 -9.28 -7.86
CA ASP A 162 -7.19 -9.77 -6.94
C ASP A 162 -6.55 -10.91 -6.12
N SER A 163 -6.48 -10.79 -4.79
CA SER A 163 -5.83 -11.79 -3.96
C SER A 163 -6.39 -13.21 -4.16
N LEU A 164 -7.67 -13.33 -4.52
CA LEU A 164 -8.32 -14.62 -4.74
C LEU A 164 -8.04 -15.23 -6.12
N ASP A 165 -7.53 -14.44 -7.07
CA ASP A 165 -7.03 -14.95 -8.35
C ASP A 165 -5.64 -15.58 -8.21
N ARG A 166 -4.92 -15.28 -7.11
CA ARG A 166 -3.54 -15.71 -6.86
C ARG A 166 -2.60 -15.39 -8.04
N THR A 167 -2.89 -14.33 -8.79
CA THR A 167 -2.14 -13.94 -9.98
C THR A 167 -1.85 -12.47 -9.90
N ILE A 168 -0.57 -12.10 -9.88
CA ILE A 168 -0.14 -10.71 -10.04
C ILE A 168 -0.02 -10.43 -11.53
N ARG A 169 -0.69 -9.38 -11.99
CA ARG A 169 -0.70 -8.94 -13.38
C ARG A 169 0.10 -7.66 -13.54
N ALA A 170 0.78 -7.54 -14.67
CA ALA A 170 1.49 -6.33 -15.08
C ALA A 170 0.70 -5.66 -16.21
N TYR A 171 0.36 -4.39 -16.01
CA TYR A 171 -0.41 -3.58 -16.96
C TYR A 171 0.52 -2.50 -17.53
N PRO A 172 0.61 -2.33 -18.86
CA PRO A 172 1.13 -1.10 -19.43
C PRO A 172 0.37 0.09 -18.85
N TYR A 173 1.10 1.09 -18.35
CA TYR A 173 0.52 2.19 -17.58
C TYR A 173 1.15 3.53 -17.98
N GLY A 174 0.34 4.59 -18.04
CA GLY A 174 0.86 5.93 -18.32
C GLY A 174 -0.19 7.03 -18.34
N ALA A 175 0.12 8.11 -19.05
CA ALA A 175 -0.81 9.22 -19.25
C ALA A 175 -2.09 8.78 -19.99
N ASP A 176 -1.93 7.92 -21.00
CA ASP A 176 -3.00 7.47 -21.90
C ASP A 176 -3.96 6.45 -21.26
N GLY A 177 -3.64 5.94 -20.08
CA GLY A 177 -4.50 5.02 -19.33
C GLY A 177 -3.81 3.73 -18.91
N VAL A 178 -4.61 2.67 -18.81
CA VAL A 178 -4.20 1.30 -18.44
C VAL A 178 -4.41 0.41 -19.67
N GLY A 179 -3.34 -0.25 -20.12
CA GLY A 179 -3.39 -1.20 -21.23
C GLY A 179 -3.78 -2.61 -20.79
N GLU A 180 -3.86 -3.53 -21.74
CA GLU A 180 -4.16 -4.95 -21.48
C GLU A 180 -3.07 -5.60 -20.62
N PRO A 181 -3.43 -6.36 -19.57
CA PRO A 181 -2.46 -6.99 -18.69
C PRO A 181 -1.80 -8.23 -19.29
N THR A 182 -0.60 -8.51 -18.80
CA THR A 182 0.01 -9.85 -18.85
C THR A 182 0.12 -10.44 -17.45
N THR A 183 0.13 -11.77 -17.34
CA THR A 183 0.47 -12.43 -16.07
C THR A 183 1.95 -12.22 -15.79
N LEU A 184 2.27 -11.57 -14.66
CA LEU A 184 3.64 -11.49 -14.17
C LEU A 184 4.01 -12.81 -13.48
N VAL A 185 3.17 -13.26 -12.55
CA VAL A 185 3.44 -14.45 -11.74
C VAL A 185 2.16 -15.02 -11.13
N ASP A 186 2.06 -16.35 -11.09
CA ASP A 186 1.03 -17.09 -10.36
C ASP A 186 1.57 -17.44 -8.96
N THR A 187 0.99 -16.88 -7.91
CA THR A 187 1.38 -17.13 -6.52
C THR A 187 0.72 -18.38 -5.93
N ALA A 188 -0.21 -19.03 -6.64
CA ALA A 188 -0.80 -20.30 -6.21
C ALA A 188 0.28 -21.39 -6.09
N GLN A 189 1.34 -21.30 -6.89
CA GLN A 189 2.51 -22.17 -6.77
C GLN A 189 3.21 -22.07 -5.40
N TRP A 190 2.96 -20.99 -4.65
CA TRP A 190 3.45 -20.78 -3.28
C TRP A 190 2.36 -20.91 -2.23
N ASN A 191 1.20 -21.46 -2.58
CA ASN A 191 0.05 -21.67 -1.69
C ASN A 191 -0.48 -20.39 -1.02
N SER A 192 -0.33 -19.23 -1.67
CA SER A 192 -0.75 -17.94 -1.13
C SER A 192 -1.42 -17.08 -2.20
N GLY A 193 -2.34 -16.22 -1.78
CA GLY A 193 -2.69 -15.02 -2.52
C GLY A 193 -1.68 -13.90 -2.23
N PRO A 194 -1.48 -12.97 -3.17
CA PRO A 194 -0.71 -11.76 -2.93
C PRO A 194 -1.54 -10.77 -2.09
N ASP A 195 -0.90 -10.10 -1.16
CA ASP A 195 -1.49 -9.00 -0.39
C ASP A 195 -0.83 -7.66 -0.81
N GLY A 196 -0.46 -6.78 0.10
CA GLY A 196 0.24 -5.54 -0.21
C GLY A 196 1.63 -5.74 -0.85
N ALA A 197 2.02 -4.79 -1.71
CA ALA A 197 3.26 -4.85 -2.48
C ALA A 197 3.94 -3.48 -2.69
N THR A 198 5.24 -3.53 -2.99
CA THR A 198 6.05 -2.39 -3.41
C THR A 198 7.11 -2.82 -4.43
N VAL A 199 7.90 -1.89 -4.97
CA VAL A 199 9.05 -2.22 -5.82
C VAL A 199 10.34 -1.64 -5.23
N ASP A 200 11.46 -2.29 -5.51
CA ASP A 200 12.79 -1.77 -5.20
C ASP A 200 13.41 -0.98 -6.38
N SER A 201 14.59 -0.42 -6.15
CA SER A 201 15.34 0.37 -7.14
C SER A 201 15.80 -0.43 -8.36
N ASP A 202 15.86 -1.76 -8.26
CA ASP A 202 16.19 -2.65 -9.39
C ASP A 202 14.94 -3.00 -10.21
N GLY A 203 13.77 -2.49 -9.80
CA GLY A 203 12.47 -2.78 -10.41
C GLY A 203 11.87 -4.12 -9.99
N CYS A 204 12.43 -4.80 -8.99
CA CYS A 204 11.84 -6.03 -8.49
C CYS A 204 10.67 -5.73 -7.55
N LEU A 205 9.59 -6.48 -7.71
CA LEU A 205 8.39 -6.38 -6.89
C LEU A 205 8.56 -7.19 -5.60
N TRP A 206 8.24 -6.57 -4.47
CA TRP A 206 8.18 -7.17 -3.14
C TRP A 206 6.72 -7.30 -2.72
N VAL A 207 6.27 -8.52 -2.40
CA VAL A 207 4.87 -8.80 -2.06
C VAL A 207 4.74 -9.71 -0.85
N CYS A 208 3.76 -9.38 0.00
CA CYS A 208 3.35 -10.24 1.11
C CYS A 208 2.57 -11.45 0.61
N LEU A 209 3.00 -12.63 1.07
CA LEU A 209 2.32 -13.90 0.86
C LEU A 209 1.66 -14.33 2.18
N ILE A 210 0.48 -13.75 2.41
CA ILE A 210 -0.21 -13.78 3.70
C ILE A 210 -0.48 -15.20 4.24
N GLN A 211 -0.88 -16.16 3.39
CA GLN A 211 -1.24 -17.51 3.88
C GLN A 211 -0.03 -18.34 4.33
N VAL A 212 1.19 -17.92 3.97
CA VAL A 212 2.42 -18.68 4.26
C VAL A 212 3.44 -17.91 5.10
N GLY A 213 3.11 -16.68 5.54
CA GLY A 213 3.98 -15.88 6.40
C GLY A 213 5.31 -15.49 5.73
N LYS A 214 5.30 -15.17 4.44
CA LYS A 214 6.51 -14.87 3.67
C LYS A 214 6.39 -13.57 2.88
N ILE A 215 7.54 -13.05 2.47
CA ILE A 215 7.65 -11.94 1.53
C ILE A 215 8.49 -12.42 0.34
N ALA A 216 7.96 -12.25 -0.87
CA ALA A 216 8.64 -12.64 -2.11
C ALA A 216 9.14 -11.41 -2.86
N ARG A 217 10.37 -11.49 -3.38
CA ARG A 217 10.95 -10.56 -4.34
C ARG A 217 10.94 -11.20 -5.73
N ILE A 218 10.32 -10.52 -6.69
CA ILE A 218 10.02 -11.04 -8.02
C ILE A 218 10.60 -10.08 -9.04
N THR A 219 11.35 -10.60 -10.01
CA THR A 219 11.97 -9.78 -11.05
C THR A 219 10.91 -9.16 -11.97
N PRO A 220 11.24 -8.10 -12.73
CA PRO A 220 10.33 -7.57 -13.76
C PRO A 220 9.85 -8.60 -14.79
N GLY A 221 10.62 -9.68 -14.99
CA GLY A 221 10.28 -10.80 -15.85
C GLY A 221 9.45 -11.90 -15.19
N GLY A 222 9.01 -11.71 -13.93
CA GLY A 222 8.12 -12.65 -13.22
C GLY A 222 8.81 -13.81 -12.52
N SER A 223 10.15 -13.85 -12.51
CA SER A 223 10.90 -14.91 -11.83
C SER A 223 11.07 -14.60 -10.33
N LEU A 224 11.00 -15.62 -9.48
CA LEU A 224 11.33 -15.47 -8.06
C LEU A 224 12.84 -15.22 -7.91
N ASP A 225 13.21 -14.05 -7.40
CA ASP A 225 14.60 -13.75 -7.05
C ASP A 225 14.93 -14.20 -5.63
N ARG A 226 14.04 -13.88 -4.68
CA ARG A 226 14.24 -14.17 -3.26
C ARG A 226 12.91 -14.37 -2.56
N MET A 227 12.89 -15.25 -1.58
CA MET A 227 11.79 -15.37 -0.62
C MET A 227 12.36 -15.34 0.80
N ILE A 228 11.78 -14.52 1.67
CA ILE A 228 12.18 -14.41 3.08
C ILE A 228 10.99 -14.72 3.98
N ASP A 229 11.28 -15.24 5.18
CA ASP A 229 10.28 -15.34 6.23
C ASP A 229 9.89 -13.94 6.71
N ALA A 230 8.59 -13.72 6.88
CA ALA A 230 8.11 -12.55 7.57
C ALA A 230 8.31 -12.71 9.09
N PRO A 231 8.40 -11.61 9.86
CA PRO A 231 8.53 -11.68 11.32
C PRO A 231 7.30 -12.28 12.03
N VAL A 232 6.18 -12.44 11.32
CA VAL A 232 4.88 -12.91 11.83
C VAL A 232 4.16 -13.74 10.77
N ASP A 233 3.10 -14.46 11.19
CA ASP A 233 2.35 -15.40 10.35
C ASP A 233 1.44 -14.72 9.30
N LEU A 234 0.96 -13.51 9.56
CA LEU A 234 0.07 -12.75 8.66
C LEU A 234 0.65 -11.38 8.28
N PRO A 235 1.75 -11.32 7.49
CA PRO A 235 2.21 -10.06 6.91
C PRO A 235 1.18 -9.57 5.88
N SER A 236 0.81 -8.30 5.95
CA SER A 236 -0.23 -7.72 5.10
C SER A 236 0.33 -6.86 3.99
N SER A 237 1.28 -5.97 4.28
CA SER A 237 1.82 -5.05 3.29
C SER A 237 3.23 -4.59 3.63
N VAL A 238 3.90 -4.01 2.62
CA VAL A 238 5.30 -3.62 2.68
C VAL A 238 5.57 -2.28 2.00
N ALA A 239 6.51 -1.53 2.59
CA ALA A 239 7.07 -0.34 1.97
C ALA A 239 8.53 -0.15 2.35
N PHE A 240 9.35 0.27 1.41
CA PHE A 240 10.70 0.70 1.73
C PHE A 240 10.70 2.09 2.35
N GLY A 241 11.68 2.35 3.21
CA GLY A 241 11.91 3.65 3.83
C GLY A 241 13.19 3.67 4.65
N GLY A 242 13.25 4.59 5.61
CA GLY A 242 14.45 4.85 6.41
C GLY A 242 15.57 5.47 5.58
N ASP A 243 16.74 5.56 6.18
CA ASP A 243 17.91 6.18 5.54
C ASP A 243 18.27 5.44 4.25
N GLY A 244 18.40 6.21 3.17
CA GLY A 244 18.69 5.69 1.83
C GLY A 244 17.66 4.69 1.31
N MET A 245 16.42 4.67 1.82
CA MET A 245 15.39 3.68 1.47
C MET A 245 15.82 2.22 1.71
N ALA A 246 16.74 1.98 2.65
CA ALA A 246 17.37 0.67 2.86
C ALA A 246 16.61 -0.26 3.83
N THR A 247 15.49 0.20 4.41
CA THR A 247 14.68 -0.57 5.36
C THR A 247 13.35 -0.95 4.73
N LEU A 248 12.96 -2.23 4.80
CA LEU A 248 11.62 -2.68 4.45
C LEU A 248 10.74 -2.70 5.69
N PHE A 249 9.73 -1.82 5.73
CA PHE A 249 8.70 -1.83 6.74
C PHE A 249 7.61 -2.84 6.37
N VAL A 250 7.12 -3.57 7.36
CA VAL A 250 6.12 -4.64 7.19
C VAL A 250 4.97 -4.42 8.18
N THR A 251 3.77 -4.21 7.66
CA THR A 251 2.54 -4.25 8.47
C THR A 251 2.03 -5.68 8.59
N SER A 252 1.21 -5.94 9.60
CA SER A 252 0.62 -7.27 9.79
C SER A 252 -0.76 -7.22 10.42
N ILE A 253 -1.41 -8.38 10.50
CA ILE A 253 -2.80 -8.52 10.93
C ILE A 253 -2.86 -9.22 12.27
N LYS A 254 -3.54 -8.63 13.26
CA LYS A 254 -3.94 -9.37 14.45
C LYS A 254 -5.26 -10.12 14.22
N ASP A 255 -6.28 -9.39 13.79
CA ASP A 255 -7.60 -9.91 13.47
C ASP A 255 -8.28 -8.97 12.47
N SER A 256 -8.41 -9.44 11.22
CA SER A 256 -9.04 -8.68 10.14
C SER A 256 -10.54 -8.40 10.35
N GLY A 257 -11.18 -8.98 11.37
CA GLY A 257 -12.63 -8.90 11.58
C GLY A 257 -13.47 -9.68 10.56
N SER A 258 -12.82 -10.31 9.58
CA SER A 258 -13.48 -11.08 8.51
C SER A 258 -13.68 -12.56 8.85
N GLY A 259 -13.09 -13.02 9.95
CA GLY A 259 -13.00 -14.44 10.31
C GLY A 259 -12.01 -15.25 9.45
N ARG A 260 -11.35 -14.63 8.45
CA ARG A 260 -10.43 -15.31 7.52
C ARG A 260 -8.96 -15.17 7.89
N ALA A 261 -8.57 -14.03 8.46
CA ALA A 261 -7.21 -13.71 8.86
C ALA A 261 -7.18 -13.30 10.33
N ILE A 262 -6.79 -14.25 11.18
CA ILE A 262 -6.62 -14.09 12.63
C ILE A 262 -5.25 -14.69 12.99
N SER A 263 -4.34 -13.85 13.46
CA SER A 263 -2.97 -14.25 13.76
C SER A 263 -2.90 -15.02 15.07
N LYS A 264 -2.16 -16.13 15.03
CA LYS A 264 -1.80 -16.93 16.21
C LYS A 264 -0.43 -16.54 16.76
N HIS A 265 0.33 -15.72 16.04
CA HIS A 265 1.61 -15.21 16.48
C HIS A 265 1.41 -14.22 17.66
N PRO A 266 2.26 -14.26 18.71
CA PRO A 266 2.17 -13.33 19.84
C PRO A 266 2.28 -11.86 19.40
N ASP A 267 3.10 -11.60 18.38
CA ASP A 267 3.32 -10.26 17.81
C ASP A 267 2.50 -9.98 16.53
N GLY A 268 1.49 -10.79 16.23
CA GLY A 268 0.58 -10.51 15.11
C GLY A 268 -0.06 -9.14 15.24
N GLY A 269 -0.15 -8.40 14.14
CA GLY A 269 -0.64 -7.02 14.11
C GLY A 269 0.43 -5.96 14.36
N ARG A 270 1.65 -6.33 14.78
CA ARG A 270 2.70 -5.34 14.99
C ARG A 270 3.33 -4.87 13.66
N LEU A 271 3.88 -3.66 13.70
CA LEU A 271 4.73 -3.09 12.65
C LEU A 271 6.18 -3.53 12.85
N PHE A 272 6.84 -3.94 11.76
CA PHE A 272 8.24 -4.37 11.78
C PHE A 272 9.10 -3.58 10.79
N ALA A 273 10.40 -3.51 11.07
CA ALA A 273 11.42 -3.01 10.19
C ALA A 273 12.43 -4.13 9.90
N ILE A 274 12.74 -4.36 8.63
CA ILE A 274 13.72 -5.34 8.17
C ILE A 274 14.85 -4.60 7.44
N ALA A 275 16.07 -4.67 7.96
CA ALA A 275 17.27 -4.13 7.35
C ALA A 275 18.25 -5.25 6.93
N GLY A 276 19.24 -4.89 6.10
CA GLY A 276 20.25 -5.83 5.62
C GLY A 276 19.81 -6.66 4.40
N LEU A 277 18.77 -6.22 3.68
CA LEU A 277 18.30 -6.87 2.45
C LEU A 277 19.29 -6.72 1.27
N GLY A 278 20.19 -5.74 1.32
CA GLY A 278 21.17 -5.46 0.27
C GLY A 278 20.58 -4.82 -0.99
N VAL A 279 19.36 -4.28 -0.89
CA VAL A 279 18.68 -3.51 -1.93
C VAL A 279 18.05 -2.27 -1.31
N HIS A 280 17.71 -1.29 -2.14
CA HIS A 280 17.09 -0.06 -1.73
C HIS A 280 15.71 0.07 -2.37
N GLY A 281 14.77 0.68 -1.66
CA GLY A 281 13.54 1.13 -2.28
C GLY A 281 13.72 2.43 -3.06
N ILE A 282 12.57 3.02 -3.37
CA ILE A 282 12.46 4.31 -4.04
C ILE A 282 11.37 5.14 -3.37
N PRO A 283 11.54 6.47 -3.26
CA PRO A 283 10.51 7.32 -2.66
C PRO A 283 9.20 7.25 -3.44
N GLU A 284 8.09 7.08 -2.71
CA GLU A 284 6.75 7.11 -3.30
C GLU A 284 6.35 8.54 -3.68
N ALA A 285 5.53 8.68 -4.73
CA ALA A 285 5.05 9.98 -5.16
C ALA A 285 3.96 10.53 -4.23
N ARG A 286 3.91 11.86 -4.11
CA ARG A 286 2.82 12.56 -3.43
C ARG A 286 1.64 12.75 -4.36
N PHE A 287 0.43 12.55 -3.85
CA PHE A 287 -0.79 12.87 -4.56
C PHE A 287 -0.79 14.34 -4.99
N GLY A 288 -1.13 14.56 -6.25
CA GLY A 288 -1.16 15.85 -6.89
C GLY A 288 0.20 16.41 -7.28
N ARG A 289 1.33 15.74 -7.13
CA ARG A 289 2.62 16.26 -7.62
C ARG A 289 2.49 16.63 -9.12
N SER A 290 2.77 17.88 -9.49
CA SER A 290 2.78 18.31 -10.90
C SER A 290 4.15 18.04 -11.51
N GLU A 291 4.21 17.60 -12.77
CA GLU A 291 5.46 17.37 -13.52
C GLU A 291 6.30 18.65 -13.76
N SER A 292 5.84 19.83 -13.34
CA SER A 292 6.59 21.07 -13.47
C SER A 292 7.60 21.26 -12.32
N GLY A 293 8.80 20.72 -12.53
CA GLY A 293 10.11 21.26 -12.13
C GLY A 293 10.27 21.76 -10.69
N ASP A 294 10.80 20.90 -9.82
CA ASP A 294 11.63 21.35 -8.69
C ASP A 294 13.09 21.41 -9.16
N ASN A 295 13.32 22.22 -10.19
CA ASN A 295 14.63 22.77 -10.49
C ASN A 295 14.69 24.13 -9.77
N ARG A 296 14.69 24.11 -8.44
CA ARG A 296 15.26 25.24 -7.69
C ARG A 296 16.76 25.02 -7.68
N THR A 297 17.34 25.48 -8.78
CA THR A 297 18.73 25.90 -8.89
C THR A 297 19.05 26.72 -7.65
N GLU A 298 20.07 26.29 -6.91
CA GLU A 298 20.84 27.19 -6.05
C GLU A 298 21.25 28.41 -6.90
N ALA A 299 20.75 29.58 -6.51
CA ALA A 299 21.20 30.85 -7.03
C ALA A 299 21.03 31.92 -5.96
N ALA A 300 22.05 32.02 -5.10
CA ALA A 300 22.68 33.22 -4.53
C ALA A 300 23.20 32.94 -3.12
#